data_AF-A0A6I0E040-F1
#
_entry.id   AF-A0A6I0E040-F1
#
_cell.length_a   1.000
_cell.length_b   1.000
_cell.length_c   1.000
_cell.angle_alpha   90.00
_cell.angle_beta   90.00
_cell.angle_gamma   90.00
#
_symmetry.space_group_name_H-M   'P 1'
#
loop_
_entity.id
_entity.type
_entity.pdbx_description
1 polymer ?
#
loop_
_entity_poly.entity_id
_entity_poly.type
_entity_poly.pdbx_seq_one_letter_code
_entity_poly.pdbx_strand_id
1 'polypeptide(L)'
;LLYAVAKSVNKGYLPDEYRNIARDVLKAMEFRLLKKEKDATITLAGCCAVAGLGGNPYRDGSFEYYINERRRDNDAKATGPFIMACLELYHYK
;
A
#
# COMPACT_ATOMS: atom_id res chain seq x y z
N LEU A 1 -2.13 -4.94 2.77
CA LEU A 1 -2.18 -5.37 4.20
C LEU A 1 -2.87 -4.34 5.09
N LEU A 2 -2.44 -3.08 5.11
CA LEU A 2 -3.03 -2.04 5.97
C LEU A 2 -4.56 -2.00 5.93
N TYR A 3 -5.16 -1.93 4.73
CA TYR A 3 -6.61 -1.99 4.54
C TYR A 3 -7.24 -3.20 5.22
N ALA A 4 -6.70 -4.39 4.99
CA ALA A 4 -7.25 -5.63 5.54
C ALA A 4 -7.18 -5.64 7.07
N VAL A 5 -6.09 -5.18 7.67
CA VAL A 5 -5.96 -5.09 9.14
C VAL A 5 -7.01 -4.11 9.68
N ALA A 6 -7.08 -2.89 9.14
CA ALA A 6 -8.05 -1.89 9.57
C ALA A 6 -9.49 -2.38 9.43
N LYS A 7 -9.81 -2.99 8.28
CA LYS A 7 -11.14 -3.55 8.01
C LYS A 7 -11.50 -4.67 8.98
N SER A 8 -10.56 -5.58 9.24
CA SER A 8 -10.77 -6.73 10.12
C SER A 8 -11.01 -6.29 11.56
N VAL A 9 -10.31 -5.26 12.06
CA VAL A 9 -10.63 -4.69 13.38
C VAL A 9 -12.03 -4.08 13.36
N ASN A 10 -12.36 -3.27 12.36
CA ASN A 10 -13.70 -2.65 12.24
C ASN A 10 -14.85 -3.67 12.12
N LYS A 11 -14.56 -4.88 11.65
CA LYS A 11 -15.51 -5.98 11.54
C LYS A 11 -15.51 -6.93 12.74
N GLY A 12 -14.65 -6.70 13.73
CA GLY A 12 -14.50 -7.59 14.88
C GLY A 12 -13.84 -8.92 14.58
N TYR A 13 -13.15 -9.05 13.43
CA TYR A 13 -12.38 -10.25 13.08
C TYR A 13 -11.00 -10.26 13.74
N LEU A 14 -10.48 -9.07 14.07
CA LEU A 14 -9.26 -8.90 14.84
C LEU A 14 -9.55 -8.09 16.12
N PRO A 15 -8.82 -8.35 17.22
CA PRO A 15 -8.91 -7.55 18.43
C PRO A 15 -8.54 -6.08 18.19
N ASP A 16 -9.11 -5.17 19.00
CA ASP A 16 -8.92 -3.72 18.87
C ASP A 16 -7.45 -3.26 18.98
N GLU A 17 -6.59 -4.03 19.64
CA GLU A 17 -5.15 -3.74 19.75
C GLU A 17 -4.47 -3.63 18.37
N TYR A 18 -4.95 -4.36 17.36
CA TYR A 18 -4.44 -4.29 15.99
C TYR A 18 -4.71 -2.94 15.32
N ARG A 19 -5.60 -2.11 15.88
CA ARG A 19 -5.81 -0.73 15.43
C ARG A 19 -4.55 0.11 15.59
N ASN A 20 -3.80 -0.09 16.67
CA ASN A 20 -2.56 0.64 16.92
C ASN A 20 -1.51 0.25 15.88
N ILE A 21 -1.38 -1.04 15.57
CA ILE A 21 -0.50 -1.54 14.49
C ILE A 21 -0.87 -0.89 13.15
N ALA A 22 -2.15 -0.83 12.81
CA ALA A 22 -2.60 -0.19 11.57
C ALA A 22 -2.26 1.31 11.51
N ARG A 23 -2.42 2.04 12.63
CA ARG A 23 -2.04 3.46 12.73
C ARG A 23 -0.53 3.66 12.56
N ASP A 24 0.29 2.81 13.17
CA ASP A 24 1.75 2.92 13.07
C ASP A 24 2.24 2.62 11.65
N VAL A 25 1.64 1.63 10.98
CA VAL A 25 1.91 1.35 9.57
C VAL A 25 1.51 2.53 8.69
N LEU A 26 0.35 3.16 8.91
CA LEU A 26 -0.06 4.35 8.15
C LEU A 26 0.95 5.49 8.31
N LYS A 27 1.38 5.80 9.55
CA LYS A 27 2.41 6.82 9.81
C LYS A 27 3.73 6.48 9.11
N ALA A 28 4.15 5.22 9.12
CA ALA A 28 5.36 4.80 8.42
C ALA A 28 5.22 4.95 6.90
N MET A 29 4.04 4.70 6.34
CA MET A 29 3.76 4.94 4.92
C MET A 29 3.77 6.43 4.59
N GLU A 30 3.13 7.27 5.41
CA GLU A 30 3.15 8.73 5.28
C GLU A 30 4.58 9.26 5.27
N PHE A 31 5.42 8.79 6.18
CA PHE A 31 6.82 9.20 6.28
C PHE A 31 7.70 8.72 5.12
N ARG A 32 7.53 7.47 4.67
CA ARG A 32 8.47 6.83 3.72
C ARG A 32 8.02 6.89 2.27
N LEU A 33 6.72 6.95 2.02
CA LEU A 33 6.14 6.75 0.70
C LEU A 33 5.34 7.95 0.21
N LEU A 34 4.81 8.81 1.09
CA LEU A 34 4.08 9.99 0.65
C LEU A 34 5.02 11.19 0.49
N LYS A 35 4.83 11.92 -0.61
CA LYS A 35 5.50 13.21 -0.87
C LYS A 35 4.43 14.27 -1.04
N LYS A 36 4.61 15.41 -0.37
CA LYS A 36 3.78 16.59 -0.59
C LYS A 36 4.38 17.40 -1.73
N GLU A 37 3.56 17.65 -2.75
CA GLU A 37 3.96 18.41 -3.93
C GLU A 37 3.73 19.91 -3.74
N LYS A 38 4.32 20.73 -4.63
CA LYS A 38 4.21 22.19 -4.59
C LYS A 38 2.78 22.69 -4.81
N ASP A 39 1.98 21.95 -5.57
CA ASP A 39 0.57 22.24 -5.84
C ASP A 39 -0.38 21.71 -4.76
N ALA A 40 0.17 21.30 -3.61
CA ALA A 40 -0.53 20.69 -2.48
C ALA A 40 -1.16 19.31 -2.77
N THR A 41 -0.88 18.70 -3.93
CA THR A 41 -1.19 17.28 -4.16
C THR A 41 -0.24 16.38 -3.37
N ILE A 42 -0.61 15.09 -3.28
CA ILE A 42 0.20 14.07 -2.60
C ILE A 42 0.56 12.99 -3.61
N THR A 43 1.84 12.65 -3.67
CA THR A 43 2.36 11.52 -4.44
C THR A 43 2.59 10.33 -3.54
N LEU A 44 2.04 9.17 -3.91
CA LEU A 44 2.41 7.86 -3.34
C LEU A 44 3.55 7.26 -4.17
N ALA A 45 4.75 7.26 -3.61
CA ALA A 45 5.97 6.93 -4.33
C ALA A 45 6.38 5.46 -4.24
N GLY A 46 7.17 5.01 -5.22
CA GLY A 46 7.90 3.74 -5.14
C GLY A 46 7.02 2.49 -5.26
N CYS A 47 5.88 2.59 -5.94
CA CYS A 47 4.96 1.46 -6.11
C CYS A 47 5.48 0.52 -7.20
N CYS A 48 5.39 -0.80 -7.01
CA CYS A 48 5.68 -1.75 -8.07
C CYS A 48 4.73 -1.52 -9.26
N ALA A 49 5.29 -1.27 -10.45
CA ALA A 49 4.51 -0.96 -11.64
C ALA A 49 3.77 -2.21 -12.15
N VAL A 50 4.43 -3.37 -12.13
CA VAL A 50 3.87 -4.67 -12.48
C VAL A 50 4.81 -5.76 -11.99
N ALA A 51 4.29 -6.95 -11.75
CA ALA A 51 5.06 -8.19 -11.71
C ALA A 51 4.18 -9.32 -12.24
N GLY A 52 4.77 -10.41 -12.68
CA GLY A 52 4.05 -11.62 -13.07
C GLY A 52 4.98 -12.77 -13.42
N LEU A 53 4.40 -13.87 -13.88
CA LEU A 53 5.13 -15.11 -14.17
C LEU A 53 4.88 -15.56 -15.61
N GLY A 54 5.85 -16.28 -16.18
CA GLY A 54 5.83 -16.76 -17.56
C GLY A 54 5.79 -15.63 -18.59
N GLY A 55 5.23 -15.92 -19.77
CA GLY A 55 5.13 -14.98 -20.89
C GLY A 55 6.36 -14.97 -21.80
N ASN A 56 6.46 -13.94 -22.66
CA ASN A 56 7.61 -13.71 -23.54
C ASN A 56 7.94 -12.19 -23.56
N PRO A 57 9.11 -11.76 -23.07
CA PRO A 57 10.17 -12.58 -22.47
C PRO A 57 9.70 -13.30 -21.19
N TYR A 58 10.28 -14.47 -20.92
CA TYR A 58 9.84 -15.33 -19.83
C TYR A 58 10.19 -14.72 -18.46
N ARG A 59 9.18 -14.58 -17.60
CA ARG A 59 9.34 -14.11 -16.21
C ARG A 59 9.41 -15.31 -15.28
N ASP A 60 10.58 -15.58 -14.74
CA ASP A 60 10.90 -16.82 -14.02
C ASP A 60 10.50 -16.83 -12.55
N GLY A 61 10.12 -15.67 -11.99
CA GLY A 61 9.76 -15.56 -10.57
C GLY A 61 10.95 -15.63 -9.61
N SER A 62 12.17 -15.46 -10.11
CA SER A 62 13.37 -15.33 -9.29
C SER A 62 13.31 -14.09 -8.39
N PHE A 63 14.16 -14.07 -7.36
CA PHE A 63 14.34 -12.88 -6.52
C PHE A 63 14.79 -11.68 -7.36
N GLU A 64 15.77 -11.92 -8.24
CA GLU A 64 16.34 -10.94 -9.15
C GLU A 64 15.27 -10.35 -10.07
N TYR A 65 14.35 -11.17 -10.57
CA TYR A 65 13.20 -10.70 -11.34
C TYR A 65 12.34 -9.72 -10.52
N TYR A 66 11.87 -10.13 -9.33
CA TYR A 66 10.95 -9.31 -8.53
C TYR A 66 11.58 -8.01 -8.00
N ILE A 67 12.85 -8.04 -7.58
CA ILE A 67 13.48 -6.86 -6.96
C ILE A 67 13.83 -5.78 -7.99
N ASN A 68 14.01 -6.17 -9.26
CA ASN A 68 14.33 -5.28 -10.37
C ASN A 68 13.10 -4.79 -11.15
N GLU A 69 11.89 -5.22 -10.78
CA GLU A 69 10.68 -4.71 -11.41
C GLU A 69 10.56 -3.18 -11.26
N ARG A 70 10.04 -2.55 -12.32
CA ARG A 70 10.00 -1.09 -12.40
C ARG A 70 9.13 -0.54 -11.27
N ARG A 71 9.58 0.55 -10.64
CA ARG A 71 8.76 1.33 -9.70
C ARG A 71 8.14 2.53 -10.38
N ARG A 72 6.92 2.88 -9.99
CA ARG A 72 6.14 4.01 -10.50
C ARG A 72 5.43 4.70 -9.35
N ASP A 73 5.35 6.02 -9.42
CA ASP A 73 4.61 6.84 -8.47
C ASP A 73 3.12 6.88 -8.88
N ASN A 74 2.22 6.96 -7.89
CA ASN A 74 0.77 7.00 -8.08
C ASN A 74 0.21 5.82 -8.91
N ASP A 75 0.79 4.63 -8.76
CA ASP A 75 0.27 3.44 -9.41
C ASP A 75 -1.13 3.10 -8.87
N ALA A 76 -2.13 2.95 -9.74
CA ALA A 76 -3.51 2.68 -9.34
C ALA A 76 -3.68 1.44 -8.46
N LYS A 77 -2.82 0.41 -8.63
CA LYS A 77 -2.83 -0.81 -7.81
C LYS A 77 -2.38 -0.57 -6.37
N ALA A 78 -1.71 0.55 -6.11
CA ALA A 78 -1.33 0.98 -4.77
C ALA A 78 -2.22 2.12 -4.26
N THR A 79 -2.55 3.11 -5.10
CA THR A 79 -3.37 4.27 -4.72
C THR A 79 -4.77 3.86 -4.28
N GLY A 80 -5.44 2.96 -5.01
CA GLY A 80 -6.77 2.48 -4.62
C GLY A 80 -6.78 1.82 -3.23
N PRO A 81 -5.94 0.81 -2.99
CA PRO A 81 -5.80 0.21 -1.66
C PRO A 81 -5.37 1.18 -0.55
N PHE A 82 -4.53 2.18 -0.85
CA PHE A 82 -4.16 3.21 0.12
C PHE A 82 -5.37 4.07 0.52
N ILE A 83 -6.17 4.54 -0.44
CA ILE A 83 -7.40 5.29 -0.16
C ILE A 83 -8.37 4.45 0.69
N MET A 84 -8.59 3.18 0.30
CA MET A 84 -9.46 2.28 1.07
C MET A 84 -8.97 2.09 2.51
N ALA A 85 -7.65 1.98 2.72
CA ALA A 85 -7.07 1.87 4.05
C ALA A 85 -7.31 3.13 4.89
N CYS A 86 -7.11 4.32 4.32
CA CYS A 86 -7.40 5.59 4.98
C CYS A 86 -8.88 5.69 5.38
N LEU A 87 -9.80 5.29 4.50
CA LEU A 87 -11.22 5.29 4.81
C LEU A 87 -11.55 4.40 6.01
N GLU A 88 -11.01 3.17 6.07
CA GLU A 88 -11.23 2.28 7.21
C GLU A 88 -10.63 2.80 8.53
N LEU A 89 -9.53 3.57 8.48
CA LEU A 89 -8.89 4.11 9.68
C LEU A 89 -9.51 5.41 10.18
N TYR A 90 -9.89 6.33 9.28
CA TYR A 90 -10.39 7.66 9.64
C TYR A 90 -11.92 7.71 9.81
N HIS A 91 -12.69 6.83 9.17
CA HIS A 91 -14.15 6.76 9.36
C HIS A 91 -14.58 5.77 10.44
N TYR A 92 -13.67 5.38 11.34
CA TYR A 92 -14.03 4.54 12.46
C TYR A 92 -15.01 5.28 13.40
N LYS A 93 -16.15 4.65 13.67
CA LYS A 93 -17.12 5.06 14.69
C LYS A 93 -16.87 4.26 15.96
#